data_AF-A0A951HBP6-F1
#
_entry.id   AF-A0A951HBP6-F1
#
_cell.length_a   1.000
_cell.length_b   1.000
_cell.length_c   1.000
_cell.angle_alpha   90.00
_cell.angle_beta   90.00
_cell.angle_gamma   90.00
#
_symmetry.space_group_name_H-M   'P 1'
#
loop_
_entity.id
_entity.type
_entity.pdbx_description
1 polymer ?
#
loop_
_entity_poly.entity_id
_entity_poly.type
_entity_poly.pdbx_seq_one_letter_code
_entity_poly.pdbx_strand_id
1 'polypeptide(L)'
;MGDGMRRAEIEEQNRHLLARQRQFRIAADVVTDAWAALPEVRAVAVIGSVAKALWMEVPRFREFRRLGIELWHECKDLDLALWLDTLAGLGEIRRAAAKALREAFEAGTGVSVVSQQLDVFLIEPGTDRYIGRLCSFATCPKGKDDCLVPGCGDTPFNKVVFGFEPNADLLASAGFAKLYERGAGRLRSALDLPEPEAGTR
;
A
#
# COMPACT_ATOMS: atom_id res chain seq x y z
N MET A 1 -30.97 -26.76 4.81
CA MET A 1 -30.18 -26.03 3.80
C MET A 1 -29.48 -24.79 4.41
N GLY A 2 -28.92 -24.84 5.62
CA GLY A 2 -28.47 -23.63 6.34
C GLY A 2 -26.99 -23.53 6.71
N ASP A 3 -26.26 -24.65 6.73
CA ASP A 3 -24.89 -24.69 7.28
C ASP A 3 -23.80 -24.76 6.19
N GLY A 4 -24.03 -25.57 5.14
CA GLY A 4 -23.10 -25.68 4.00
C GLY A 4 -23.01 -24.44 3.11
N MET A 5 -24.10 -23.66 2.97
CA MET A 5 -24.11 -22.41 2.21
C MET A 5 -23.26 -21.33 2.91
N ARG A 6 -23.33 -21.26 4.25
CA ARG A 6 -22.53 -20.34 5.06
C ARG A 6 -21.04 -20.65 5.01
N ARG A 7 -20.64 -21.93 4.97
CA ARG A 7 -19.23 -22.31 4.82
C ARG A 7 -18.66 -21.94 3.45
N ALA A 8 -19.41 -22.19 2.38
CA ALA A 8 -18.99 -21.83 1.02
C ALA A 8 -18.84 -20.31 0.84
N GLU A 9 -19.73 -19.52 1.44
CA GLU A 9 -19.64 -18.05 1.46
C GLU A 9 -18.40 -17.55 2.21
N ILE A 10 -18.07 -18.15 3.36
CA ILE A 10 -16.86 -17.84 4.13
C ILE A 10 -15.61 -18.16 3.31
N GLU A 11 -15.56 -19.34 2.68
CA GLU A 11 -14.43 -19.77 1.87
C GLU A 11 -14.24 -18.87 0.64
N GLU A 12 -15.33 -18.48 -0.02
CA GLU A 12 -15.29 -17.54 -1.14
C GLU A 12 -14.81 -16.16 -0.71
N GLN A 13 -15.31 -15.65 0.42
CA GLN A 13 -14.87 -14.36 0.94
C GLN A 13 -13.39 -14.39 1.34
N ASN A 14 -12.91 -15.47 1.95
CA ASN A 14 -11.49 -15.66 2.25
C ASN A 14 -10.63 -15.74 0.99
N ARG A 15 -11.09 -16.44 -0.06
CA ARG A 15 -10.41 -16.44 -1.38
C ARG A 15 -10.31 -15.04 -1.95
N HIS A 16 -11.39 -14.25 -1.86
CA HIS A 16 -11.40 -12.88 -2.33
C HIS A 16 -10.38 -12.00 -1.59
N LEU A 17 -10.29 -12.11 -0.27
CA LEU A 17 -9.37 -11.33 0.57
C LEU A 17 -7.90 -11.66 0.29
N LEU A 18 -7.58 -12.95 0.12
CA LEU A 18 -6.25 -13.40 -0.30
C LEU A 18 -5.90 -12.89 -1.70
N ALA A 19 -6.82 -13.03 -2.66
CA ALA A 19 -6.64 -12.50 -4.01
C ALA A 19 -6.42 -10.98 -4.00
N ARG A 20 -7.11 -10.27 -3.11
CA ARG A 20 -6.97 -8.82 -2.96
C ARG A 20 -5.59 -8.43 -2.44
N GLN A 21 -5.08 -9.09 -1.40
CA GLN A 21 -3.71 -8.84 -0.93
C GLN A 21 -2.70 -9.13 -2.04
N ARG A 22 -2.87 -10.24 -2.77
CA ARG A 22 -2.01 -10.59 -3.90
C ARG A 22 -2.02 -9.51 -4.97
N GLN A 23 -3.19 -8.95 -5.34
CA GLN A 23 -3.28 -7.84 -6.29
C GLN A 23 -2.50 -6.60 -5.82
N PHE A 24 -2.55 -6.28 -4.53
CA PHE A 24 -1.75 -5.19 -3.97
C PHE A 24 -0.24 -5.49 -4.00
N ARG A 25 0.17 -6.72 -3.73
CA ARG A 25 1.59 -7.11 -3.83
C ARG A 25 2.10 -6.98 -5.27
N ILE A 26 1.34 -7.41 -6.28
CA ILE A 26 1.71 -7.19 -7.69
C ILE A 26 1.77 -5.68 -8.00
N ALA A 27 0.79 -4.90 -7.53
CA ALA A 27 0.80 -3.45 -7.72
C ALA A 27 2.05 -2.79 -7.08
N ALA A 28 2.47 -3.26 -5.90
CA ALA A 28 3.69 -2.80 -5.23
C ALA A 28 4.93 -3.07 -6.08
N ASP A 29 5.01 -4.23 -6.74
CA ASP A 29 6.11 -4.55 -7.64
C ASP A 29 6.15 -3.60 -8.83
N VAL A 30 5.01 -3.41 -9.50
CA VAL A 30 4.86 -2.54 -10.67
C VAL A 30 5.26 -1.10 -10.36
N VAL A 31 4.79 -0.52 -9.24
CA VAL A 31 5.12 0.86 -8.89
C VAL A 31 6.57 0.99 -8.43
N THR A 32 7.10 -0.02 -7.75
CA THR A 32 8.51 -0.05 -7.34
C THR A 32 9.43 -0.02 -8.56
N ASP A 33 9.13 -0.81 -9.60
CA ASP A 33 9.95 -0.83 -10.81
C ASP A 33 9.89 0.51 -11.55
N ALA A 34 8.72 1.16 -11.58
CA ALA A 34 8.56 2.50 -12.15
C ALA A 34 9.34 3.56 -11.36
N TRP A 35 9.36 3.48 -10.03
CA TRP A 35 10.09 4.42 -9.17
C TRP A 35 11.59 4.15 -9.12
N ALA A 36 12.04 2.92 -9.28
CA ALA A 36 13.45 2.54 -9.30
C ALA A 36 14.25 3.24 -10.42
N ALA A 37 13.56 3.71 -11.47
CA ALA A 37 14.15 4.48 -12.56
C ALA A 37 14.35 5.97 -12.23
N LEU A 38 13.78 6.47 -11.12
CA LEU A 38 13.86 7.87 -10.73
C LEU A 38 15.06 8.09 -9.79
N PRO A 39 15.98 9.03 -10.11
CA PRO A 39 17.24 9.17 -9.37
C PRO A 39 17.04 9.60 -7.91
N GLU A 40 15.98 10.34 -7.59
CA GLU A 40 15.68 10.78 -6.22
C GLU A 40 15.20 9.65 -5.30
N VAL A 41 14.77 8.51 -5.87
CA VAL A 41 14.27 7.36 -5.10
C VAL A 41 15.42 6.58 -4.51
N ARG A 42 15.47 6.52 -3.19
CA ARG A 42 16.52 5.81 -2.45
C ARG A 42 16.11 4.41 -2.05
N ALA A 43 14.88 4.23 -1.59
CA ALA A 43 14.36 2.92 -1.21
C ALA A 43 12.83 2.90 -1.29
N VAL A 44 12.28 1.69 -1.49
CA VAL A 44 10.84 1.43 -1.47
C VAL A 44 10.58 0.20 -0.60
N ALA A 45 9.60 0.28 0.29
CA ALA A 45 9.14 -0.85 1.09
C ALA A 45 7.61 -0.91 1.12
N VAL A 46 7.06 -2.13 1.17
CA VAL A 46 5.66 -2.34 1.54
C VAL A 46 5.56 -2.24 3.06
N ILE A 47 4.56 -1.51 3.55
CA ILE A 47 4.25 -1.43 4.97
C ILE A 47 2.77 -1.80 5.19
N GLY A 48 2.27 -1.59 6.41
CA GLY A 48 0.85 -1.84 6.70
C GLY A 48 0.46 -3.32 6.62
N SER A 49 -0.80 -3.58 6.31
CA SER A 49 -1.37 -4.93 6.29
C SER A 49 -0.90 -5.76 5.09
N VAL A 50 -0.63 -5.14 3.94
CA VAL A 50 -0.17 -5.84 2.72
C VAL A 50 1.20 -6.49 2.94
N ALA A 51 2.05 -5.90 3.78
CA ALA A 51 3.38 -6.41 4.07
C ALA A 51 3.37 -7.70 4.92
N LYS A 52 2.31 -7.94 5.69
CA LYS A 52 2.25 -9.02 6.68
C LYS A 52 1.55 -10.24 6.09
N ALA A 53 1.76 -11.41 6.69
CA ALA A 53 0.83 -12.51 6.53
C ALA A 53 -0.55 -12.04 7.03
N LEU A 54 -1.62 -12.29 6.27
CA LEU A 54 -2.97 -12.00 6.76
C LEU A 54 -3.22 -12.80 8.04
N TRP A 55 -3.94 -12.20 8.97
CA TRP A 55 -4.41 -12.83 10.20
C TRP A 55 -5.93 -12.95 10.15
N MET A 56 -6.46 -13.88 10.94
CA MET A 56 -7.90 -14.03 11.11
C MET A 56 -8.43 -12.93 12.03
N GLU A 57 -9.51 -12.27 11.65
CA GLU A 57 -10.22 -11.29 12.47
C GLU A 57 -11.73 -11.35 12.23
N VAL A 58 -12.51 -10.88 13.21
CA VAL A 58 -13.94 -10.65 12.98
C VAL A 58 -14.07 -9.36 12.16
N PRO A 59 -14.52 -9.44 10.90
CA PRO A 59 -14.49 -8.30 9.99
C PRO A 59 -15.51 -7.24 10.43
N ARG A 60 -15.37 -6.03 9.90
CA ARG A 60 -16.32 -4.94 10.18
C ARG A 60 -17.70 -5.15 9.52
N PHE A 61 -17.80 -6.07 8.56
CA PHE A 61 -19.04 -6.39 7.85
C PHE A 61 -20.12 -6.91 8.80
N ARG A 62 -21.29 -6.27 8.76
CA ARG A 62 -22.36 -6.49 9.74
C ARG A 62 -22.84 -7.95 9.79
N GLU A 63 -22.85 -8.64 8.66
CA GLU A 63 -23.34 -10.02 8.54
C GLU A 63 -22.44 -11.02 9.28
N PHE A 64 -21.13 -11.00 9.02
CA PHE A 64 -20.16 -11.89 9.67
C PHE A 64 -19.88 -11.48 11.12
N ARG A 65 -19.85 -10.16 11.41
CA ARG A 65 -19.65 -9.64 12.76
C ARG A 65 -20.71 -10.10 13.75
N ARG A 66 -21.98 -10.11 13.33
CA ARG A 66 -23.10 -10.57 14.18
C ARG A 66 -22.98 -12.04 14.56
N LEU A 67 -22.27 -12.82 13.77
CA LEU A 67 -22.12 -14.25 13.91
C LEU A 67 -20.76 -14.65 14.50
N GLY A 68 -19.90 -13.67 14.80
CA GLY A 68 -18.55 -13.92 15.31
C GLY A 68 -17.66 -14.72 14.33
N ILE A 69 -17.96 -14.64 13.03
CA ILE A 69 -17.22 -15.39 12.02
C ILE A 69 -15.90 -14.67 11.73
N GLU A 70 -14.79 -15.38 11.90
CA GLU A 70 -13.47 -14.90 11.54
C GLU A 70 -13.24 -15.05 10.03
N LEU A 71 -12.71 -14.01 9.40
CA LEU A 71 -12.21 -14.00 8.04
C LEU A 71 -10.77 -13.49 8.03
N TRP A 72 -10.07 -13.62 6.91
CA TRP A 72 -8.80 -12.92 6.74
C TRP A 72 -8.98 -11.40 6.87
N HIS A 73 -7.96 -10.71 7.38
CA HIS A 73 -7.95 -9.25 7.43
C HIS A 73 -8.12 -8.63 6.03
N GLU A 74 -8.92 -7.57 5.94
CA GLU A 74 -9.16 -6.83 4.70
C GLU A 74 -8.08 -5.76 4.47
N CYS A 75 -7.21 -5.98 3.48
CA CYS A 75 -6.37 -4.91 2.93
C CYS A 75 -7.23 -3.94 2.12
N LYS A 76 -7.27 -2.67 2.50
CA LYS A 76 -8.09 -1.63 1.83
C LYS A 76 -7.29 -0.81 0.82
N ASP A 77 -6.06 -0.54 1.18
CA ASP A 77 -5.06 0.26 0.50
C ASP A 77 -3.73 -0.49 0.49
N LEU A 78 -2.83 0.00 -0.36
CA LEU A 78 -1.45 -0.41 -0.43
C LEU A 78 -0.60 0.68 0.21
N ASP A 79 -0.18 0.42 1.44
CA ASP A 79 0.75 1.30 2.15
C ASP A 79 2.19 1.05 1.67
N LEU A 80 2.86 2.11 1.23
CA LEU A 80 4.24 2.08 0.78
C LEU A 80 5.07 3.12 1.52
N ALA A 81 6.23 2.74 2.02
CA ALA A 81 7.24 3.69 2.47
C ALA A 81 8.21 4.00 1.32
N LEU A 82 8.41 5.28 1.04
CA LEU A 82 9.24 5.78 -0.05
C LEU A 82 10.29 6.76 0.52
N TRP A 83 11.56 6.35 0.47
CA TRP A 83 12.68 7.19 0.89
C TRP A 83 13.16 8.01 -0.30
N LEU A 84 13.22 9.33 -0.12
CA LEU A 84 13.59 10.27 -1.18
C LEU A 84 14.70 11.21 -0.73
N ASP A 85 15.70 11.44 -1.58
CA ASP A 85 16.73 12.45 -1.30
C ASP A 85 16.18 13.88 -1.42
N THR A 86 15.10 14.06 -2.19
CA THR A 86 14.45 15.35 -2.42
C THR A 86 12.97 15.19 -2.71
N LEU A 87 12.18 16.20 -2.36
CA LEU A 87 10.73 16.24 -2.58
C LEU A 87 10.32 17.06 -3.81
N ALA A 88 11.27 17.60 -4.59
CA ALA A 88 10.95 18.46 -5.73
C ALA A 88 10.17 17.74 -6.86
N GLY A 89 10.35 16.42 -6.97
CA GLY A 89 9.81 15.57 -8.06
C GLY A 89 8.52 14.80 -7.73
N LEU A 90 7.83 15.08 -6.62
CA LEU A 90 6.68 14.26 -6.18
C LEU A 90 5.57 14.13 -7.22
N GLY A 91 5.34 15.16 -8.04
CA GLY A 91 4.38 15.10 -9.15
C GLY A 91 4.77 14.07 -10.22
N GLU A 92 6.06 13.88 -10.48
CA GLU A 92 6.59 12.89 -11.43
C GLU A 92 6.50 11.48 -10.85
N ILE A 93 6.91 11.29 -9.60
CA ILE A 93 6.75 10.03 -8.85
C ILE A 93 5.29 9.55 -8.89
N ARG A 94 4.34 10.45 -8.62
CA ARG A 94 2.90 10.14 -8.68
C ARG A 94 2.46 9.71 -10.07
N ARG A 95 2.88 10.45 -11.11
CA ARG A 95 2.53 10.13 -12.51
C ARG A 95 3.14 8.82 -12.96
N ALA A 96 4.37 8.51 -12.55
CA ALA A 96 5.05 7.26 -12.86
C ALA A 96 4.27 6.07 -12.32
N ALA A 97 3.85 6.11 -11.05
CA ALA A 97 3.02 5.07 -10.45
C ALA A 97 1.68 4.90 -11.17
N ALA A 98 0.96 6.01 -11.42
CA ALA A 98 -0.34 5.96 -12.10
C ALA A 98 -0.23 5.42 -13.54
N LYS A 99 0.82 5.80 -14.26
CA LYS A 99 1.12 5.30 -15.61
C LYS A 99 1.42 3.79 -15.57
N ALA A 100 2.31 3.36 -14.67
CA ALA A 100 2.72 1.97 -14.57
C ALA A 100 1.55 1.04 -14.20
N LEU A 101 0.69 1.44 -13.26
CA LEU A 101 -0.51 0.66 -12.92
C LEU A 101 -1.49 0.56 -14.09
N ARG A 102 -1.67 1.64 -14.85
CA ARG A 102 -2.53 1.61 -16.05
C ARG A 102 -1.97 0.67 -17.11
N GLU A 103 -0.68 0.78 -17.40
CA GLU A 103 0.00 -0.08 -18.39
C GLU A 103 -0.05 -1.55 -17.97
N ALA A 104 0.13 -1.84 -16.68
CA ALA A 104 0.01 -3.19 -16.13
C ALA A 104 -1.41 -3.76 -16.29
N PHE A 105 -2.44 -2.94 -16.05
CA PHE A 105 -3.83 -3.32 -16.28
C PHE A 105 -4.11 -3.60 -17.76
N GLU A 106 -3.69 -2.70 -18.66
CA GLU A 106 -3.85 -2.83 -20.11
C GLU A 106 -3.12 -4.06 -20.67
N ALA A 107 -1.97 -4.42 -20.10
CA ALA A 107 -1.20 -5.60 -20.46
C ALA A 107 -1.79 -6.92 -19.92
N GLY A 108 -2.88 -6.88 -19.15
CA GLY A 108 -3.54 -8.09 -18.62
C GLY A 108 -2.78 -8.77 -17.48
N THR A 109 -1.86 -8.08 -16.80
CA THR A 109 -1.08 -8.64 -15.67
C THR A 109 -1.91 -8.87 -14.39
N GLY A 110 -3.22 -8.62 -14.44
CA GLY A 110 -4.16 -8.88 -13.34
C GLY A 110 -4.20 -7.79 -12.25
N VAL A 111 -3.50 -6.66 -12.45
CA VAL A 111 -3.48 -5.54 -11.51
C VAL A 111 -4.69 -4.64 -11.71
N SER A 112 -5.73 -4.80 -10.89
CA SER A 112 -6.90 -3.90 -10.87
C SER A 112 -6.78 -2.78 -9.83
N VAL A 113 -5.57 -2.54 -9.31
CA VAL A 113 -5.29 -1.51 -8.30
C VAL A 113 -5.12 -0.17 -9.00
N VAL A 114 -5.84 0.83 -8.54
CA VAL A 114 -5.75 2.20 -9.06
C VAL A 114 -4.88 3.07 -8.14
N SER A 115 -4.30 4.14 -8.70
CA SER A 115 -3.36 5.02 -7.98
C SER A 115 -3.91 5.62 -6.68
N GLN A 116 -5.23 5.78 -6.55
CA GLN A 116 -5.90 6.29 -5.36
C GLN A 116 -5.90 5.30 -4.19
N GLN A 117 -5.61 4.03 -4.46
CA GLN A 117 -5.47 2.99 -3.45
C GLN A 117 -4.03 2.84 -2.96
N LEU A 118 -3.10 3.66 -3.48
CA LEU A 118 -1.75 3.78 -2.95
C LEU A 118 -1.77 4.81 -1.83
N ASP A 119 -1.30 4.42 -0.65
CA ASP A 119 -1.03 5.33 0.46
C ASP A 119 0.48 5.37 0.69
N VAL A 120 1.13 6.39 0.13
CA VAL A 120 2.60 6.44 0.06
C VAL A 120 3.13 7.40 1.12
N PHE A 121 3.86 6.86 2.07
CA PHE A 121 4.53 7.55 3.16
C PHE A 121 5.90 8.03 2.70
N LEU A 122 6.13 9.34 2.77
CA LEU A 122 7.41 9.96 2.40
C LEU A 122 8.32 9.95 3.62
N ILE A 123 9.49 9.33 3.48
CA ILE A 123 10.43 9.10 4.58
C ILE A 123 11.78 9.77 4.27
N GLU A 124 12.36 10.42 5.27
CA GLU A 124 13.69 11.02 5.21
C GLU A 124 14.79 9.94 5.25
N PRO A 125 15.70 9.88 4.26
CA PRO A 125 16.86 9.01 4.30
C PRO A 125 17.75 9.20 5.53
N GLY A 126 18.12 8.09 6.16
CA GLY A 126 19.11 8.04 7.24
C GLY A 126 18.55 8.34 8.64
N THR A 127 17.39 9.00 8.74
CA THR A 127 16.70 9.25 10.02
C THR A 127 15.39 8.47 10.16
N ASP A 128 14.85 7.96 9.06
CA ASP A 128 13.54 7.30 8.98
C ASP A 128 12.39 8.19 9.45
N ARG A 129 12.60 9.51 9.44
CA ARG A 129 11.60 10.49 9.85
C ARG A 129 10.50 10.58 8.80
N TYR A 130 9.25 10.44 9.25
CA TYR A 130 8.08 10.70 8.43
C TYR A 130 7.98 12.18 8.05
N ILE A 131 7.82 12.45 6.76
CA ILE A 131 7.75 13.80 6.19
C ILE A 131 6.30 14.19 5.85
N GLY A 132 5.50 13.22 5.39
CA GLY A 132 4.16 13.44 4.85
C GLY A 132 3.75 12.30 3.93
N ARG A 133 2.72 12.51 3.12
CA ARG A 133 2.25 11.52 2.16
C ARG A 133 2.28 12.02 0.73
N LEU A 134 2.47 11.13 -0.23
CA LEU A 134 2.30 11.47 -1.64
C LEU A 134 0.83 11.76 -1.92
N CYS A 135 0.51 12.96 -2.37
CA CYS A 135 -0.85 13.34 -2.70
C CYS A 135 -1.33 12.57 -3.95
N SER A 136 -2.52 11.96 -3.87
CA SER A 136 -3.14 11.23 -4.98
C SER A 136 -3.82 12.13 -6.02
N PHE A 137 -4.04 13.41 -5.69
CA PHE A 137 -4.68 14.35 -6.62
C PHE A 137 -3.81 14.68 -7.82
N ALA A 138 -4.45 15.01 -8.95
CA ALA A 138 -3.73 15.36 -10.18
C ALA A 138 -3.09 16.75 -10.14
N THR A 139 -3.58 17.65 -9.27
CA THR A 139 -3.10 19.02 -9.08
C THR A 139 -2.89 19.30 -7.60
N CYS A 140 -1.87 20.09 -7.26
CA CYS A 140 -1.57 20.48 -5.88
C CYS A 140 -1.34 22.00 -5.83
N PRO A 141 -2.12 22.75 -5.02
CA PRO A 141 -3.30 22.29 -4.28
C PRO A 141 -4.48 21.93 -5.21
N LYS A 142 -5.39 21.06 -4.76
CA LYS A 142 -6.64 20.74 -5.47
C LYS A 142 -7.81 21.63 -5.05
N GLY A 143 -7.68 22.33 -3.92
CA GLY A 143 -8.76 23.12 -3.32
C GLY A 143 -9.84 22.27 -2.64
N LYS A 144 -9.50 21.07 -2.17
CA LYS A 144 -10.36 20.24 -1.33
C LYS A 144 -10.09 20.52 0.14
N ASP A 145 -10.99 20.10 1.02
CA ASP A 145 -10.85 20.29 2.48
C ASP A 145 -9.52 19.70 2.99
N ASP A 146 -9.12 18.54 2.48
CA ASP A 146 -7.80 17.93 2.72
C ASP A 146 -6.61 18.87 2.42
N CYS A 147 -6.75 19.81 1.48
CA CYS A 147 -5.69 20.76 1.13
C CYS A 147 -5.63 21.97 2.07
N LEU A 148 -6.63 22.17 2.95
CA LEU A 148 -6.68 23.30 3.88
C LEU A 148 -5.87 23.05 5.15
N VAL A 149 -5.32 21.83 5.32
CA VAL A 149 -4.45 21.50 6.45
C VAL A 149 -3.17 22.35 6.39
N PRO A 150 -2.80 23.07 7.47
CA PRO A 150 -1.58 23.88 7.48
C PRO A 150 -0.35 23.08 7.05
N GLY A 151 0.45 23.66 6.15
CA GLY A 151 1.64 23.03 5.57
C GLY A 151 1.37 22.03 4.45
N CYS A 152 0.12 21.69 4.15
CA CYS A 152 -0.21 20.81 3.04
C CYS A 152 0.11 21.49 1.70
N GLY A 153 0.96 20.85 0.90
CA GLY A 153 1.34 21.37 -0.41
C GLY A 153 2.40 22.46 -0.39
N ASP A 154 2.97 22.83 0.77
CA ASP A 154 4.13 23.74 0.87
C ASP A 154 5.27 23.24 -0.04
N THR A 155 5.46 21.92 -0.05
CA THR A 155 6.09 21.23 -1.18
C THR A 155 4.98 20.63 -2.07
N PRO A 156 4.94 20.94 -3.38
CA PRO A 156 3.92 20.40 -4.27
C PRO A 156 3.81 18.88 -4.19
N PHE A 157 2.57 18.39 -4.02
CA PHE A 157 2.20 16.98 -3.84
C PHE A 157 2.68 16.32 -2.53
N ASN A 158 3.31 17.04 -1.59
CA ASN A 158 3.46 16.57 -0.22
C ASN A 158 2.17 16.88 0.57
N LYS A 159 1.39 15.85 0.87
CA LYS A 159 0.15 15.94 1.64
C LYS A 159 0.44 15.84 3.13
N VAL A 160 -0.07 16.80 3.89
CA VAL A 160 -0.20 16.69 5.35
C VAL A 160 -1.57 16.12 5.67
N VAL A 161 -1.62 15.08 6.51
CA VAL A 161 -2.86 14.46 6.95
C VAL A 161 -3.20 14.99 8.35
N PHE A 162 -4.36 15.64 8.48
CA PHE A 162 -4.78 16.23 9.74
C PHE A 162 -4.88 15.18 10.86
N GLY A 163 -4.24 15.46 12.00
CA GLY A 163 -4.27 14.59 13.18
C GLY A 163 -3.57 13.24 13.01
N PHE A 164 -2.84 13.04 11.90
CA PHE A 164 -2.06 11.83 11.71
C PHE A 164 -0.70 11.94 12.41
N GLU A 165 -0.48 11.05 13.36
CA GLU A 165 0.83 10.82 13.97
C GLU A 165 1.30 9.41 13.58
N PRO A 166 2.51 9.26 13.03
CA PRO A 166 3.03 7.95 12.70
C PRO A 166 3.26 7.15 13.98
N ASN A 167 2.65 5.95 14.06
CA ASN A 167 2.97 5.03 15.15
C ASN A 167 4.46 4.66 15.11
N ALA A 168 5.03 4.35 16.28
CA ALA A 168 6.43 3.98 16.40
C ALA A 168 6.81 2.75 15.56
N ASP A 169 5.84 1.90 15.22
CA ASP A 169 6.00 0.70 14.42
C ASP A 169 5.64 0.88 12.93
N LEU A 170 5.41 2.11 12.46
CA LEU A 170 5.05 2.39 11.05
C LEU A 170 5.98 1.68 10.05
N LEU A 171 7.28 1.69 10.35
CA LEU A 171 8.32 1.11 9.51
C LEU A 171 8.78 -0.27 9.98
N ALA A 172 8.11 -0.90 10.94
CA ALA A 172 8.50 -2.21 11.47
C ALA A 172 8.58 -3.28 10.35
N SER A 173 7.68 -3.20 9.37
CA SER A 173 7.70 -4.10 8.21
C SER A 173 8.82 -3.80 7.21
N ALA A 174 9.37 -2.59 7.18
CA ALA A 174 10.38 -2.20 6.19
C ALA A 174 11.65 -3.05 6.27
N GLY A 175 11.98 -3.60 7.45
CA GLY A 175 13.14 -4.48 7.62
C GLY A 175 13.09 -5.76 6.77
N PHE A 176 11.89 -6.32 6.55
CA PHE A 176 11.72 -7.55 5.75
C PHE A 176 10.91 -7.33 4.46
N ALA A 177 10.25 -6.18 4.30
CA ALA A 177 9.40 -5.86 3.16
C ALA A 177 9.95 -4.74 2.26
N LYS A 178 11.25 -4.41 2.39
CA LYS A 178 11.95 -3.53 1.44
C LYS A 178 12.07 -4.23 0.08
N LEU A 179 11.55 -3.60 -0.96
CA LEU A 179 11.50 -4.11 -2.32
C LEU A 179 12.66 -3.62 -3.18
N TYR A 180 13.15 -2.41 -2.91
CA TYR A 180 14.19 -1.74 -3.68
C TYR A 180 15.09 -0.89 -2.77
N GLU A 181 16.37 -0.86 -3.10
CA GLU A 181 17.33 0.08 -2.53
C GLU A 181 18.33 0.53 -3.61
N ARG A 182 18.50 1.85 -3.76
CA ARG A 182 19.39 2.41 -4.78
C ARG A 182 20.83 1.97 -4.53
N GLY A 183 21.50 1.50 -5.58
CA GLY A 183 22.84 0.90 -5.50
C GLY A 183 22.82 -0.62 -5.30
N ALA A 184 21.79 -1.17 -4.63
CA ALA A 184 21.56 -2.61 -4.56
C ALA A 184 20.58 -3.11 -5.64
N GLY A 185 19.70 -2.23 -6.13
CA GLY A 185 18.67 -2.56 -7.10
C GLY A 185 17.43 -3.18 -6.45
N ARG A 186 16.77 -4.06 -7.19
CA ARG A 186 15.60 -4.81 -6.73
C ARG A 186 16.06 -5.85 -5.70
N LEU A 187 15.48 -5.82 -4.49
CA LEU A 187 15.82 -6.73 -3.40
C LEU A 187 14.94 -7.97 -3.34
N ARG A 188 13.63 -7.83 -3.66
CA ARG A 188 12.65 -8.92 -3.71
C ARG A 188 11.36 -8.50 -4.41
N SER A 189 10.52 -9.48 -4.75
CA SER A 189 9.12 -9.23 -5.09
C SER A 189 8.28 -9.11 -3.81
N ALA A 190 7.24 -8.29 -3.84
CA ALA A 190 6.24 -8.23 -2.78
C ALA A 190 5.43 -9.55 -2.69
N LEU A 191 5.43 -10.37 -3.75
CA LEU A 191 4.85 -11.71 -3.73
C LEU A 191 5.66 -12.70 -2.88
N ASP A 192 6.92 -12.38 -2.57
CA ASP A 192 7.77 -13.20 -1.70
C ASP A 192 7.60 -12.84 -0.21
N LEU A 193 6.69 -11.91 0.12
CA LEU A 193 6.40 -11.52 1.50
C LEU A 193 5.62 -12.61 2.24
N PRO A 194 5.71 -12.65 3.59
CA PRO A 194 5.07 -13.69 4.38
C PRO A 194 3.61 -13.92 3.97
N GLU A 195 3.31 -15.14 3.58
CA GLU A 195 1.95 -15.59 3.29
C GLU A 195 1.31 -16.10 4.59
N PRO A 196 -0.03 -16.07 4.70
CA PRO A 196 -0.70 -16.72 5.81
C PRO A 196 -0.31 -18.20 5.83
N GLU A 197 0.11 -18.71 6.99
CA GLU A 197 0.23 -20.15 7.17
C GLU A 197 -1.15 -20.77 6.86
N ALA A 198 -1.19 -21.72 5.94
CA ALA A 198 -2.38 -22.54 5.74
C ALA A 198 -2.63 -23.26 7.07
N GLY A 199 -3.52 -22.70 7.88
CA GLY A 199 -3.74 -23.15 9.23
C GLY A 199 -4.09 -24.62 9.26
N THR A 200 -3.17 -25.40 9.82
CA THR A 200 -3.51 -26.57 10.62
C THR A 200 -4.52 -26.10 11.68
N ARG A 201 -5.80 -26.37 11.44
CA ARG A 201 -6.84 -26.45 12.47
C ARG A 201 -7.47 -27.84 12.35
#